data_AF-A0A7V3MAA2-F1
#
_entry.id   AF-A0A7V3MAA2-F1
#
_cell.length_a   1.000
_cell.length_b   1.000
_cell.length_c   1.000
_cell.angle_alpha   90.00
_cell.angle_beta   90.00
_cell.angle_gamma   90.00
#
_symmetry.space_group_name_H-M   'P 1'
#
loop_
_entity.id
_entity.type
_entity.pdbx_description
1 polymer ?
#
loop_
_entity_poly.entity_id
_entity_poly.type
_entity_poly.pdbx_seq_one_letter_code
_entity_poly.pdbx_strand_id
1 'polypeptide(L)'
;MNGIIEHSRLESALRGMKGWLKFLGILMIIMGIPSALALVGILYIWLGVVLIQAGSKAQQFLVSKSTDDLADFAGKLRTYFLVTGILSLIGIILGVITACIYAIIAIMAIVSGTSGSFKNW
;
A
#
# COMPACT_ATOMS: atom_id res chain seq x y z
N MET A 1 -8.82 33.01 -19.36
CA MET A 1 -9.83 31.92 -19.29
C MET A 1 -9.22 30.57 -18.89
N ASN A 2 -8.02 30.19 -19.34
CA ASN A 2 -7.44 28.87 -19.02
C ASN A 2 -7.20 28.59 -17.51
N GLY A 3 -6.67 29.54 -16.74
CA GLY A 3 -6.40 29.30 -15.31
C GLY A 3 -7.66 29.00 -14.47
N ILE A 4 -8.80 29.61 -14.79
CA ILE A 4 -10.06 29.42 -14.07
C ILE A 4 -10.61 27.98 -14.27
N ILE A 5 -10.36 27.41 -15.46
CA ILE A 5 -10.76 26.04 -15.79
C ILE A 5 -9.82 25.01 -15.15
N GLU A 6 -8.52 25.31 -15.04
CA GLU A 6 -7.58 24.45 -14.31
C GLU A 6 -7.89 24.38 -12.81
N HIS A 7 -8.15 25.52 -12.17
CA HIS A 7 -8.46 25.54 -10.74
C HIS A 7 -9.73 24.76 -10.41
N SER A 8 -10.79 24.86 -11.23
CA SER A 8 -12.04 24.12 -11.01
C SER A 8 -11.89 22.60 -11.23
N ARG A 9 -11.07 22.18 -12.18
CA ARG A 9 -10.72 20.76 -12.38
C ARG A 9 -9.88 20.20 -11.24
N LEU A 10 -8.94 20.98 -10.71
CA LEU A 10 -8.13 20.58 -9.57
C LEU A 10 -8.99 20.43 -8.30
N GLU A 11 -9.87 21.40 -8.03
CA GLU A 11 -10.75 21.39 -6.87
C GLU A 11 -11.71 20.18 -6.88
N SER A 12 -12.28 19.85 -8.04
CA SER A 12 -13.15 18.67 -8.20
C SER A 12 -12.39 17.35 -8.02
N ALA A 13 -11.18 17.24 -8.57
CA ALA A 13 -10.31 16.07 -8.37
C ALA A 13 -9.92 15.88 -6.90
N LEU A 14 -9.52 16.96 -6.21
CA LEU A 14 -9.12 16.92 -4.80
C LEU A 14 -10.29 16.56 -3.87
N ARG A 15 -11.51 17.04 -4.16
CA ARG A 15 -12.72 16.65 -3.41
C ARG A 15 -12.98 15.15 -3.46
N GLY A 16 -12.86 14.55 -4.65
CA GLY A 16 -13.02 13.10 -4.82
C GLY A 16 -11.91 12.31 -4.13
N MET A 17 -10.65 12.69 -4.34
CA MET A 17 -9.50 11.99 -3.77
C MET A 17 -9.45 12.04 -2.24
N LYS A 18 -9.87 13.15 -1.61
CA LYS A 18 -9.88 13.29 -0.15
C LYS A 18 -10.58 12.14 0.56
N GLY A 19 -11.78 11.78 0.10
CA GLY A 19 -12.58 10.71 0.71
C GLY A 19 -11.87 9.37 0.61
N TRP A 20 -11.36 9.06 -0.58
CA TRP A 20 -10.60 7.84 -0.85
C TRP A 20 -9.32 7.74 -0.04
N LEU A 21 -8.54 8.82 0.08
CA LEU A 21 -7.27 8.80 0.84
C LEU A 21 -7.49 8.55 2.33
N LYS A 22 -8.53 9.15 2.93
CA LYS A 22 -8.88 8.89 4.32
C LYS A 22 -9.39 7.46 4.52
N PHE A 23 -10.24 6.98 3.61
CA PHE A 23 -10.76 5.61 3.63
C PHE A 23 -9.62 4.58 3.52
N LEU A 24 -8.76 4.72 2.53
CA LEU A 24 -7.59 3.84 2.33
C LEU A 24 -6.63 3.90 3.51
N GLY A 25 -6.44 5.08 4.11
CA GLY A 25 -5.58 5.23 5.28
C GLY A 25 -6.12 4.49 6.50
N ILE A 26 -7.44 4.53 6.72
CA ILE A 26 -8.10 3.76 7.78
C ILE A 26 -7.99 2.25 7.51
N LEU A 27 -8.20 1.81 6.26
CA LEU A 27 -8.02 0.41 5.88
C LEU A 27 -6.59 -0.08 6.14
N MET A 28 -5.58 0.71 5.76
CA MET A 28 -4.17 0.39 6.00
C MET A 28 -3.87 0.22 7.48
N ILE A 29 -4.44 1.07 8.34
CA ILE A 29 -4.30 0.94 9.80
C ILE A 29 -4.92 -0.37 10.27
N ILE A 30 -6.17 -0.67 9.87
CA ILE A 30 -6.88 -1.90 10.28
C ILE A 30 -6.11 -3.16 9.84
N MET A 31 -5.66 -3.20 8.59
CA MET A 31 -4.89 -4.32 8.03
C MET A 31 -3.49 -4.45 8.64
N GLY A 32 -2.94 -3.34 9.15
CA GLY A 32 -1.66 -3.32 9.87
C GLY A 32 -1.73 -3.92 11.27
N ILE A 33 -2.91 -3.97 11.91
CA ILE A 33 -3.06 -4.45 13.31
C ILE A 33 -2.63 -5.91 13.49
N PRO A 34 -3.09 -6.88 12.66
CA PRO A 34 -2.66 -8.28 12.79
C PRO A 34 -1.16 -8.48 12.58
N SER A 35 -0.54 -7.60 11.80
CA SER A 35 0.89 -7.62 11.49
C SER A 35 1.70 -6.65 12.37
N ALA A 36 1.07 -5.92 13.30
CA ALA A 36 1.71 -4.88 14.11
C ALA A 36 2.73 -5.42 15.11
N LEU A 37 2.61 -6.70 15.48
CA LEU A 37 3.62 -7.41 16.29
C LEU A 37 4.93 -7.60 15.51
N ALA A 38 4.90 -7.53 14.18
CA ALA A 38 6.09 -7.46 13.35
C ALA A 38 6.44 -5.98 13.09
N LEU A 39 7.75 -5.69 13.03
CA LEU A 39 8.29 -4.36 12.65
C LEU A 39 7.63 -3.78 11.39
N VAL A 40 7.20 -4.65 10.47
CA VAL A 40 6.51 -4.32 9.23
C VAL A 40 5.12 -3.73 9.47
N GLY A 41 4.33 -4.21 10.43
CA GLY A 41 2.96 -3.72 10.65
C GLY A 41 2.91 -2.29 11.19
N ILE A 42 3.91 -1.87 11.98
CA ILE A 42 4.05 -0.47 12.42
C ILE A 42 4.23 0.47 11.22
N LEU A 43 4.98 0.05 10.20
CA LEU A 43 5.14 0.83 8.97
C LEU A 43 3.82 0.98 8.21
N TYR A 44 3.00 -0.07 8.13
CA TYR A 44 1.67 0.01 7.50
C TYR A 44 0.73 0.99 8.22
N ILE A 45 0.74 0.99 9.56
CA ILE A 45 -0.04 1.94 10.36
C ILE A 45 0.43 3.38 10.09
N TRP A 46 1.75 3.61 10.06
CA TRP A 46 2.30 4.92 9.75
C TRP A 46 1.93 5.40 8.34
N LEU A 47 1.98 4.52 7.34
CA LEU A 47 1.54 4.85 5.98
C LEU A 47 0.05 5.21 5.92
N GLY A 48 -0.79 4.52 6.68
CA GLY A 48 -2.21 4.87 6.80
C GLY A 48 -2.40 6.27 7.36
N VAL A 49 -1.63 6.64 8.39
CA VAL A 49 -1.62 8.00 8.95
C VAL A 49 -1.14 9.03 7.93
N VAL A 50 -0.08 8.75 7.16
CA VAL A 50 0.41 9.64 6.09
C VAL A 50 -0.67 9.89 5.03
N LEU A 51 -1.43 8.85 4.67
CA LEU A 51 -2.51 8.95 3.68
C LEU A 51 -3.69 9.80 4.19
N ILE A 52 -4.07 9.63 5.46
CA ILE A 52 -5.08 10.48 6.11
C ILE A 52 -4.61 11.94 6.14
N GLN A 53 -3.34 12.18 6.45
CA GLN A 53 -2.75 13.52 6.44
C GLN A 53 -2.73 14.15 5.06
N ALA A 54 -2.48 13.37 4.00
CA ALA A 54 -2.58 13.84 2.61
C ALA A 54 -4.01 14.29 2.31
N GLY A 55 -5.02 13.48 2.65
CA GLY A 55 -6.43 13.87 2.51
C GLY A 55 -6.81 15.14 3.29
N SER A 56 -6.19 15.37 4.45
CA SER A 56 -6.37 16.60 5.24
C SER A 56 -5.75 17.83 4.55
N LYS A 57 -4.56 17.69 3.97
CA LYS A 57 -3.90 18.76 3.19
C LYS A 57 -4.65 19.11 1.90
N ALA A 58 -5.19 18.11 1.21
CA ALA A 58 -6.11 18.33 0.09
C ALA A 58 -7.34 19.16 0.51
N GLN A 59 -7.87 18.93 1.72
CA GLN A 59 -8.97 19.75 2.25
C GLN A 59 -8.54 21.18 2.58
N GLN A 60 -7.33 21.37 3.14
CA GLN A 60 -6.80 22.70 3.44
C GLN A 60 -6.64 23.52 2.16
N PHE A 61 -6.11 22.93 1.08
CA PHE A 61 -6.04 23.58 -0.23
C PHE A 61 -7.40 24.07 -0.75
N LEU A 62 -8.46 23.27 -0.58
CA LEU A 62 -9.82 23.66 -1.00
C LEU A 62 -10.38 24.88 -0.26
N VAL A 63 -9.82 25.22 0.92
CA VAL A 63 -10.23 26.35 1.75
C VAL A 63 -9.26 27.52 1.63
N SER A 64 -7.95 27.26 1.70
CA SER A 64 -6.88 28.26 1.68
C SER A 64 -6.53 28.74 0.27
N LYS A 65 -6.75 27.89 -0.75
CA LYS A 65 -6.26 28.07 -2.14
C LYS A 65 -4.74 28.32 -2.23
N SER A 66 -3.99 27.96 -1.19
CA SER A 66 -2.53 28.13 -1.16
C SER A 66 -1.83 27.01 -1.91
N THR A 67 -0.94 27.36 -2.85
CA THR A 67 -0.13 26.39 -3.59
C THR A 67 0.79 25.54 -2.70
N ASP A 68 1.14 26.03 -1.51
CA ASP A 68 1.98 25.30 -0.55
C ASP A 68 1.26 24.04 0.00
N ASP A 69 -0.05 24.13 0.23
CA ASP A 69 -0.84 22.98 0.69
C ASP A 69 -0.92 21.87 -0.37
N LEU A 70 -0.85 22.26 -1.65
CA LEU A 70 -0.80 21.31 -2.77
C LEU A 70 0.56 20.62 -2.87
N ALA A 71 1.64 21.35 -2.62
CA ALA A 71 3.00 20.78 -2.56
C ALA A 71 3.13 19.79 -1.38
N ASP A 72 2.61 20.16 -0.20
CA ASP A 72 2.54 19.28 0.98
C ASP A 72 1.74 18.00 0.71
N PHE A 73 0.59 18.15 0.04
CA PHE A 73 -0.24 17.03 -0.38
C PHE A 73 0.53 16.07 -1.30
N ALA A 74 1.16 16.60 -2.35
CA ALA A 74 1.96 15.82 -3.28
C ALA A 74 3.17 15.16 -2.61
N GLY A 75 3.82 15.84 -1.66
CA GLY A 75 4.94 15.29 -0.89
C GLY A 75 4.55 14.07 -0.04
N LYS A 76 3.38 14.13 0.62
CA LYS A 76 2.85 12.99 1.39
C LYS A 76 2.46 11.83 0.48
N LEU A 77 1.83 12.12 -0.65
CA LEU A 77 1.45 11.09 -1.62
C LEU A 77 2.69 10.41 -2.22
N ARG A 78 3.73 11.19 -2.55
CA ARG A 78 5.03 10.67 -2.97
C ARG A 78 5.62 9.73 -1.93
N THR A 79 5.65 10.16 -0.67
CA THR A 79 6.18 9.34 0.44
C THR A 79 5.45 8.01 0.54
N TYR A 80 4.12 8.04 0.48
CA TYR A 80 3.31 6.82 0.51
C TYR A 80 3.65 5.86 -0.63
N PHE A 81 3.69 6.34 -1.87
CA PHE A 81 4.01 5.48 -3.02
C PHE A 81 5.45 4.96 -3.01
N LEU A 82 6.41 5.77 -2.56
CA LEU A 82 7.82 5.37 -2.48
C LEU A 82 7.99 4.21 -1.50
N VAL A 83 7.44 4.36 -0.28
CA VAL A 83 7.55 3.34 0.75
C VAL A 83 6.75 2.10 0.38
N THR A 84 5.53 2.26 -0.14
CA THR A 84 4.71 1.13 -0.61
C THR A 84 5.38 0.39 -1.76
N GLY A 85 6.03 1.10 -2.69
CA GLY A 85 6.77 0.51 -3.80
C GLY A 85 7.96 -0.31 -3.33
N ILE A 86 8.73 0.21 -2.36
CA ILE A 86 9.86 -0.51 -1.76
C ILE A 86 9.37 -1.76 -1.00
N LEU A 87 8.32 -1.63 -0.17
CA LEU A 87 7.73 -2.76 0.55
C LEU A 87 7.19 -3.83 -0.41
N SER A 88 6.57 -3.42 -1.53
CA SER A 88 6.06 -4.34 -2.55
C SER A 88 7.21 -5.10 -3.22
N LEU A 89 8.32 -4.43 -3.53
CA LEU A 89 9.52 -5.09 -4.07
C LEU A 89 10.06 -6.14 -3.12
N ILE A 90 10.21 -5.81 -1.84
CA ILE A 90 10.64 -6.76 -0.80
C ILE A 90 9.66 -7.94 -0.71
N GLY A 91 8.36 -7.65 -0.69
CA GLY A 91 7.31 -8.66 -0.64
C GLY A 91 7.32 -9.61 -1.84
N ILE A 92 7.57 -9.11 -3.05
CA ILE A 92 7.71 -9.92 -4.27
C ILE A 92 8.92 -10.84 -4.15
N ILE A 93 10.08 -10.32 -3.73
CA ILE A 93 11.30 -11.12 -3.56
C ILE A 93 11.07 -12.25 -2.56
N LEU A 94 10.55 -11.93 -1.38
CA LEU A 94 10.23 -12.92 -0.34
C LEU A 94 9.17 -13.92 -0.81
N GLY A 95 8.16 -13.44 -1.55
CA GLY A 95 7.09 -14.26 -2.12
C GLY A 95 7.62 -15.28 -3.13
N VAL A 96 8.54 -14.87 -4.00
CA VAL A 96 9.20 -15.77 -4.96
C VAL A 96 10.03 -16.83 -4.23
N ILE A 97 10.85 -16.42 -3.26
CA ILE A 97 11.67 -17.37 -2.46
C ILE A 97 10.77 -18.39 -1.76
N THR A 98 9.72 -17.90 -1.10
CA THR A 98 8.76 -18.73 -0.36
C THR A 98 8.04 -19.70 -1.31
N ALA A 99 7.58 -19.22 -2.47
CA ALA A 99 6.95 -20.05 -3.49
C ALA A 99 7.89 -21.15 -4.01
N CYS A 100 9.17 -20.84 -4.24
CA CYS A 100 10.16 -21.83 -4.64
C CYS A 100 10.35 -22.92 -3.57
N ILE A 101 10.45 -22.52 -2.29
CA ILE A 101 10.59 -23.47 -1.17
C ILE A 101 9.37 -24.39 -1.10
N TYR A 102 8.15 -23.84 -1.12
CA TYR A 102 6.93 -24.64 -1.08
C TYR A 102 6.79 -25.55 -2.30
N ALA A 103 7.18 -25.09 -3.49
CA ALA A 103 7.18 -25.93 -4.69
C ALA A 103 8.11 -27.14 -4.55
N ILE A 104 9.33 -26.94 -4.03
CA ILE A 104 10.29 -28.04 -3.79
C ILE A 104 9.75 -29.03 -2.77
N ILE A 105 9.19 -28.55 -1.64
CA ILE A 105 8.58 -29.40 -0.62
C ILE A 105 7.41 -30.21 -1.19
N ALA A 106 6.54 -29.57 -1.97
CA ALA A 106 5.41 -30.25 -2.60
C ALA A 106 5.87 -31.36 -3.55
N ILE A 107 6.88 -31.11 -4.37
CA ILE A 107 7.47 -32.11 -5.26
C ILE A 107 8.06 -33.27 -4.46
N MET A 108 8.84 -33.00 -3.40
CA MET A 108 9.42 -34.05 -2.55
C MET A 108 8.35 -34.90 -1.85
N ALA A 109 7.27 -34.27 -1.36
CA ALA A 109 6.16 -34.99 -0.75
C ALA A 109 5.50 -35.96 -1.74
N ILE A 110 5.27 -35.52 -2.98
CA ILE A 110 4.72 -36.36 -4.04
C ILE A 110 5.66 -37.54 -4.35
N VAL A 111 6.97 -37.28 -4.50
CA VAL A 111 7.97 -38.32 -4.80
C VAL A 111 8.05 -39.36 -3.66
N SER A 112 8.11 -38.92 -2.41
CA SER A 112 8.16 -39.83 -1.25
C SER A 112 6.89 -40.68 -1.12
N GLY A 113 5.70 -40.12 -1.37
CA GLY A 113 4.43 -40.84 -1.36
C GLY A 113 4.35 -41.94 -2.43
N THR A 114 4.94 -41.73 -3.62
CA THR A 114 4.97 -42.76 -4.66
C THR A 114 5.89 -43.94 -4.36
N SER A 115 6.99 -43.71 -3.62
CA SER A 115 8.00 -44.74 -3.33
C SER A 115 7.52 -45.84 -2.35
N GLY A 116 6.54 -45.56 -1.49
CA GLY A 116 5.97 -46.54 -0.56
C GLY A 116 5.01 -47.55 -1.21
N SER A 117 4.45 -47.24 -2.38
CA SER A 117 3.46 -48.09 -3.06
C SER A 117 4.06 -49.26 -3.85
N PHE A 118 5.36 -49.21 -4.20
CA PHE A 118 6.03 -50.22 -5.02
C PHE A 118 6.77 -51.30 -4.21
N LYS A 119 6.84 -51.18 -2.88
CA LYS A 119 7.63 -52.08 -2.02
C LYS A 119 6.82 -53.28 -1.44
N ASN A 120 5.53 -53.34 -1.71
CA ASN A 120 4.60 -54.33 -1.12
C ASN A 120 4.13 -55.42 -2.10
N TRP A 121 4.85 -55.65 -3.21
CA TRP A 121 4.61 -56.74 -4.17
C TRP A 121 5.88 -57.54 -4.39
#